data_AF-A0A7X9DJQ1-F1
#
_entry.id   AF-A0A7X9DJQ1-F1
#
_cell.length_a   1.000
_cell.length_b   1.000
_cell.length_c   1.000
_cell.angle_alpha   90.00
_cell.angle_beta   90.00
_cell.angle_gamma   90.00
#
_symmetry.space_group_name_H-M   'P 1'
#
loop_
_entity.id
_entity.type
_entity.pdbx_description
1 polymer ?
#
loop_
_entity_poly.entity_id
_entity_poly.type
_entity_poly.pdbx_seq_one_letter_code
_entity_poly.pdbx_strand_id
1 'polypeptide(L)'
;MYGTGVAEPRLSYVLNLQKRGYHQRDIPKGVVGKISKIKEEYYELMDAHLANNKIMELWELTDLIGAIELYIENRFKGTVKLRDLFITSDTTKKAFINGRRS
;
A
#
# COMPACT_ATOMS: atom_id res chain seq x y z
N MET A 1 -24.93 -50.63 4.77
CA MET A 1 -24.14 -49.97 3.71
C MET A 1 -23.62 -48.66 4.27
N TYR A 2 -22.33 -48.58 4.57
CA TYR A 2 -21.73 -47.35 5.09
C TYR A 2 -21.53 -46.38 3.93
N GLY A 3 -22.33 -45.31 3.89
CA GLY A 3 -22.10 -44.19 2.99
C GLY A 3 -20.89 -43.40 3.49
N THR A 4 -19.73 -43.61 2.88
CA THR A 4 -18.54 -42.80 3.12
C THR A 4 -18.72 -41.47 2.39
N GLY A 5 -19.51 -40.58 2.99
CA GLY A 5 -19.61 -39.18 2.59
C GLY A 5 -18.33 -38.45 2.96
N VAL A 6 -17.28 -38.64 2.17
CA VAL A 6 -16.11 -37.76 2.19
C VAL A 6 -16.29 -36.84 1.00
N ALA A 7 -16.86 -35.65 1.23
CA ALA A 7 -16.82 -34.61 0.22
C ALA A 7 -15.35 -34.26 0.00
N GLU A 8 -14.81 -34.58 -1.17
CA GLU A 8 -13.43 -34.19 -1.48
C GLU A 8 -13.33 -32.66 -1.35
N PRO A 9 -12.36 -32.14 -0.57
CA PRO A 9 -12.15 -30.71 -0.49
C PRO A 9 -11.90 -30.22 -1.92
N ARG A 10 -12.59 -29.14 -2.33
CA ARG A 10 -12.35 -28.53 -3.64
C ARG A 10 -10.85 -28.36 -3.84
N LEU A 11 -10.33 -28.85 -4.97
CA LEU A 11 -8.89 -28.82 -5.28
C LEU A 11 -8.25 -27.44 -5.06
N SER A 12 -9.04 -26.36 -5.26
CA SER A 12 -8.65 -24.99 -4.96
C SER A 12 -8.32 -24.71 -3.49
N TYR A 13 -8.97 -25.39 -2.55
CA TYR A 13 -8.72 -25.31 -1.10
C TYR A 13 -7.44 -26.05 -0.70
N VAL A 14 -7.20 -27.23 -1.29
CA VAL A 14 -5.99 -28.04 -1.04
C VAL A 14 -4.74 -27.35 -1.59
N LEU A 15 -4.86 -26.69 -2.74
CA LEU A 15 -3.74 -26.02 -3.39
C LEU A 15 -3.42 -24.64 -2.83
N ASN A 16 -4.20 -24.10 -1.88
CA ASN A 16 -3.95 -22.80 -1.23
C ASN A 16 -3.59 -21.66 -2.21
N LEU A 17 -4.13 -21.72 -3.44
CA LEU A 17 -3.92 -20.75 -4.52
C LEU A 17 -4.77 -19.49 -4.33
N GLN A 18 -5.36 -19.28 -3.15
CA GLN A 18 -6.02 -18.02 -2.87
C GLN A 18 -4.97 -16.95 -2.68
N LYS A 19 -4.84 -16.13 -3.72
CA LYS A 19 -4.13 -14.88 -3.65
C LYS A 19 -4.61 -14.09 -2.43
N ARG A 20 -3.72 -13.86 -1.47
CA ARG A 20 -4.03 -13.08 -0.27
C ARG A 20 -3.98 -11.60 -0.66
N GLY A 21 -5.13 -10.96 -0.66
CA GLY A 21 -5.27 -9.55 -1.00
C GLY A 21 -6.11 -9.34 -2.27
N TYR A 22 -6.56 -8.10 -2.44
CA TYR A 22 -7.42 -7.72 -3.55
C TYR A 22 -6.65 -7.29 -4.81
N HIS A 23 -5.32 -7.17 -4.70
CA HIS A 23 -4.44 -6.80 -5.81
C HIS A 23 -4.39 -7.88 -6.89
N GLN A 24 -4.20 -7.48 -8.15
CA GLN A 24 -4.09 -8.38 -9.30
C GLN A 24 -2.64 -8.79 -9.58
N ARG A 25 -1.66 -8.01 -9.14
CA ARG A 25 -0.22 -8.35 -9.20
C ARG A 25 0.32 -8.87 -7.88
N ASP A 26 1.37 -9.69 -7.95
CA ASP A 26 2.12 -10.09 -6.76
C ASP A 26 3.11 -8.98 -6.43
N ILE A 27 2.85 -8.28 -5.32
CA ILE A 27 3.63 -7.11 -4.91
C ILE A 27 4.54 -7.52 -3.74
N PRO A 28 5.86 -7.31 -3.87
CA PRO A 28 6.80 -7.68 -2.81
C PRO A 28 6.53 -6.90 -1.52
N LYS A 29 6.42 -7.62 -0.41
CA LYS A 29 6.25 -7.02 0.92
C LYS A 29 7.54 -6.33 1.37
N GLY A 30 7.41 -5.06 1.75
CA GLY A 30 8.42 -4.21 2.33
C GLY A 30 8.48 -4.32 3.86
N VAL A 31 9.56 -3.80 4.42
CA VAL A 31 9.79 -3.78 5.88
C VAL A 31 9.20 -2.50 6.49
N VAL A 32 8.32 -2.66 7.48
CA VAL A 32 7.68 -1.55 8.22
C VAL A 32 8.73 -0.56 8.76
N GLY A 33 8.44 0.74 8.61
CA GLY A 33 9.34 1.83 9.01
C GLY A 33 10.58 1.99 8.12
N LYS A 34 10.71 1.24 7.02
CA LYS A 34 11.77 1.43 6.02
C LYS A 34 11.16 1.91 4.70
N ILE A 35 12.00 2.53 3.86
CA ILE A 35 11.62 3.02 2.53
C ILE A 35 11.01 1.91 1.64
N SER A 36 11.37 0.64 1.89
CA SER A 36 10.79 -0.51 1.20
C SER A 36 9.28 -0.63 1.37
N LYS A 37 8.73 -0.22 2.53
CA LYS A 37 7.28 -0.27 2.76
C LYS A 37 6.56 0.81 1.95
N ILE A 38 7.12 2.02 1.86
CA ILE A 38 6.61 3.06 0.96
C ILE A 38 6.58 2.58 -0.50
N LYS A 39 7.62 1.84 -0.92
CA LYS A 39 7.70 1.27 -2.27
C LYS A 39 6.62 0.20 -2.51
N GLU A 40 6.31 -0.63 -1.52
CA GLU A 40 5.21 -1.60 -1.56
C GLU A 40 3.87 -0.90 -1.76
N GLU A 41 3.49 0.03 -0.86
CA GLU A 41 2.20 0.74 -0.93
C GLU A 41 2.04 1.52 -2.23
N TYR A 42 3.13 2.10 -2.76
CA TYR A 42 3.12 2.75 -4.07
C TYR A 42 2.76 1.77 -5.20
N TYR A 43 3.26 0.54 -5.18
CA TYR A 43 2.91 -0.46 -6.18
C TYR A 43 1.49 -0.99 -5.99
N GLU A 44 1.01 -1.10 -4.75
CA GLU A 44 -0.38 -1.47 -4.44
C GLU A 44 -1.34 -0.39 -4.95
N LEU A 45 -1.01 0.89 -4.74
CA LEU A 45 -1.72 2.02 -5.33
C LEU A 45 -1.75 1.98 -6.85
N MET A 46 -0.61 1.73 -7.50
CA MET A 46 -0.53 1.63 -8.95
C MET A 46 -1.36 0.45 -9.49
N ASP A 47 -1.40 -0.68 -8.79
CA ASP A 47 -2.24 -1.82 -9.14
C ASP A 47 -3.73 -1.46 -9.04
N ALA A 48 -4.14 -0.81 -7.95
CA ALA A 48 -5.52 -0.34 -7.75
C ALA A 48 -5.96 0.67 -8.83
N HIS A 49 -5.08 1.62 -9.16
CA HIS A 49 -5.31 2.62 -10.20
C HIS A 49 -5.47 1.99 -11.58
N LEU A 50 -4.56 1.06 -11.95
CA LEU A 50 -4.62 0.36 -13.23
C LEU A 50 -5.83 -0.59 -13.32
N ALA A 51 -6.29 -1.12 -12.20
CA ALA A 51 -7.53 -1.90 -12.11
C ALA A 51 -8.80 -1.02 -12.12
N ASN A 52 -8.65 0.32 -12.17
CA ASN A 52 -9.74 1.30 -12.10
C ASN A 52 -10.64 1.10 -10.85
N ASN A 53 -10.04 0.64 -9.74
CA ASN A 53 -10.73 0.38 -8.49
C ASN A 53 -10.58 1.56 -7.54
N LYS A 54 -11.51 2.51 -7.64
CA LYS A 54 -11.47 3.77 -6.88
C LYS A 54 -11.44 3.58 -5.36
N ILE A 55 -12.13 2.58 -4.83
CA ILE A 55 -12.20 2.35 -3.38
C ILE A 55 -10.84 1.85 -2.88
N MET A 56 -10.26 0.89 -3.60
CA MET A 56 -8.93 0.38 -3.27
C MET A 56 -7.88 1.47 -3.42
N GLU A 57 -7.93 2.26 -4.50
CA GLU A 57 -7.00 3.37 -4.72
C GLU A 57 -6.99 4.36 -3.52
N LEU A 58 -8.16 4.65 -2.94
CA LEU A 58 -8.26 5.47 -1.73
C LEU A 58 -7.63 4.80 -0.50
N TRP A 59 -7.80 3.48 -0.32
CA TRP A 59 -7.16 2.75 0.77
C TRP A 59 -5.64 2.72 0.62
N GLU A 60 -5.13 2.45 -0.57
CA GLU A 60 -3.69 2.43 -0.79
C GLU A 60 -3.06 3.82 -0.63
N LEU A 61 -3.80 4.89 -0.94
CA LEU A 61 -3.38 6.26 -0.60
C LEU A 61 -3.27 6.46 0.92
N THR A 62 -4.21 5.91 1.70
CA THR A 62 -4.15 5.99 3.17
C THR A 62 -2.99 5.16 3.73
N ASP A 63 -2.75 3.96 3.19
CA ASP A 63 -1.65 3.10 3.62
C ASP A 63 -0.29 3.69 3.23
N LEU A 64 -0.19 4.32 2.07
CA LEU A 64 1.01 5.06 1.65
C LEU A 64 1.33 6.22 2.62
N ILE A 65 0.32 6.97 3.08
CA ILE A 65 0.50 8.01 4.10
C ILE A 65 1.04 7.40 5.40
N GLY A 66 0.46 6.29 5.87
CA GLY A 66 0.92 5.58 7.06
C GLY A 66 2.36 5.05 6.92
N ALA A 67 2.71 4.50 5.76
CA ALA A 67 4.07 4.02 5.49
C ALA A 67 5.10 5.16 5.50
N ILE A 68 4.74 6.34 4.99
CA ILE A 68 5.57 7.54 5.05
C ILE A 68 5.74 8.00 6.50
N GLU A 69 4.67 8.05 7.29
CA GLU A 69 4.72 8.43 8.70
C GLU A 69 5.67 7.53 9.50
N LEU A 70 5.50 6.21 9.40
CA LEU A 70 6.35 5.23 10.07
C LEU A 70 7.82 5.32 9.63
N TYR A 71 8.06 5.59 8.34
CA TYR A 71 9.42 5.81 7.85
C TYR A 71 10.05 7.05 8.48
N ILE A 72 9.31 8.15 8.57
CA ILE A 72 9.78 9.39 9.18
C ILE A 72 10.10 9.17 10.66
N GLU A 73 9.17 8.58 11.41
CA GLU A 73 9.36 8.29 12.83
C GLU A 73 10.60 7.43 13.06
N ASN A 74 10.77 6.36 12.28
CA ASN A 74 11.91 5.47 12.43
C ASN A 74 13.24 6.13 12.00
N ARG A 75 13.26 6.85 10.88
CA ARG A 75 14.48 7.44 10.30
C ARG A 75 14.95 8.66 11.08
N PHE A 76 14.02 9.52 11.50
CA PHE A 76 14.30 10.78 12.18
C PHE A 76 14.03 10.71 13.68
N LYS A 77 13.74 9.52 14.23
CA LYS A 77 13.59 9.30 15.69
C LYS A 77 12.59 10.25 16.34
N GLY A 78 11.51 10.56 15.62
CA GLY A 78 10.45 11.45 16.07
C GLY A 78 10.80 12.94 16.13
N THR A 79 12.00 13.36 15.69
CA THR A 79 12.35 14.80 15.62
C THR A 79 11.63 15.52 14.49
N VAL A 80 11.20 14.78 13.48
CA VAL A 80 10.36 15.25 12.37
C VAL A 80 9.07 14.44 12.43
N LYS A 81 7.92 15.08 12.26
CA LYS A 81 6.60 14.44 12.16
C LYS A 81 6.07 14.57 10.74
N LEU A 82 5.16 13.68 10.34
CA LEU A 82 4.47 13.78 9.05
C LEU A 82 3.85 15.16 8.83
N ARG A 83 3.32 15.78 9.90
CA ARG A 83 2.74 17.13 9.83
C ARG A 83 3.72 18.22 9.38
N ASP A 84 4.99 18.07 9.69
CA ASP A 84 6.02 19.04 9.29
C ASP A 84 6.21 19.03 7.76
N LEU A 85 5.99 17.87 7.12
CA LEU A 85 6.04 17.74 5.67
C LEU A 85 4.87 18.47 5.00
N PHE A 86 3.68 18.53 5.61
CA PHE A 86 2.54 19.26 5.03
C PHE A 86 2.83 20.75 4.87
N ILE A 87 3.52 21.36 5.84
CA ILE A 87 3.92 22.78 5.79
C ILE A 87 4.78 23.04 4.53
N THR A 88 5.76 22.16 4.30
CA THR A 88 6.62 22.26 3.11
C THR A 88 5.85 21.93 1.83
N SER A 89 4.98 20.92 1.84
CA SER A 89 4.20 20.49 0.69
C SER A 89 3.29 21.59 0.18
N ASP A 90 2.60 22.32 1.05
CA ASP A 90 1.73 23.42 0.63
C ASP A 90 2.51 24.59 0.01
N THR A 91 3.74 24.79 0.45
CA THR A 91 4.65 25.76 -0.16
C THR A 91 5.07 25.29 -1.56
N THR A 92 5.41 24.00 -1.71
CA THR A 92 5.78 23.43 -3.01
C THR A 92 4.60 23.33 -3.98
N LYS A 93 3.37 23.04 -3.52
CA LYS A 93 2.16 23.03 -4.36
C LYS A 93 1.95 24.38 -5.04
N LYS A 94 2.13 25.47 -4.29
CA LYS A 94 2.08 26.84 -4.85
C LYS A 94 3.13 27.02 -5.95
N ALA A 95 4.34 26.47 -5.77
CA ALA A 95 5.39 26.51 -6.78
C ALA A 95 5.04 25.68 -8.03
N PHE A 96 4.44 24.50 -7.87
CA PHE A 96 4.00 23.65 -8.98
C PHE A 96 2.88 24.28 -9.81
N ILE A 97 1.91 24.93 -9.16
CA ILE A 97 0.80 25.62 -9.83
C ILE A 97 1.29 26.87 -10.57
N ASN A 98 2.23 27.61 -9.98
CA ASN A 98 2.73 28.87 -10.53
C ASN A 98 3.90 28.71 -11.51
N GLY A 99 4.32 27.48 -11.82
CA GLY A 99 5.36 27.18 -12.81
C GLY A 99 6.80 27.59 -12.45
N ARG A 100 7.01 28.25 -11.31
CA ARG A 100 8.35 28.61 -10.82
C ARG A 100 8.93 27.45 -10.03
N ARG A 101 9.74 26.63 -10.67
CA ARG A 101 10.65 25.72 -9.97
C ARG A 101 11.88 26.52 -9.56
N SER A 102 12.18 26.55 -8.27
CA SER A 102 13.50 26.91 -7.74
C SER A 102 14.43 25.71 -7.83
#